data_AF-A0A9D4VQ46-F1
#
_entry.id   AF-A0A9D4VQ46-F1
#
_cell.length_a   1.000
_cell.length_b   1.000
_cell.length_c   1.000
_cell.angle_alpha   90.00
_cell.angle_beta   90.00
_cell.angle_gamma   90.00
#
_symmetry.space_group_name_H-M   'P 1'
#
loop_
_entity.id
_entity.type
_entity.pdbx_description
1 polymer ?
#
loop_
_entity_poly.entity_id
_entity_poly.type
_entity_poly.pdbx_seq_one_letter_code
_entity_poly.pdbx_strand_id
1 'polypeptide(L)'
;MSTINSVHFLTLFVIVTTSMFTVTMANKDWPSFANFNYTDWWSRFGNHNYQINKTQQESNNIIVGGSQNWHFGYNYSDWAIKNGPFYLNDTLVFKYDAPNATSFPHSVYMYSSWKSFMKCDVKKAKMIANHTQGVGEGFKFVLNKWKPYYFSCGEKNGLHCNIGQMKFSIMPMFRPFWPSSP
;
A
#
# COMPACT_ATOMS: atom_id res chain seq x y z
N MET A 1 59.21 -5.01 -5.36
CA MET A 1 58.42 -4.23 -6.32
C MET A 1 57.26 -5.10 -6.80
N SER A 2 56.12 -5.12 -6.07
CA SER A 2 54.89 -5.86 -6.46
C SER A 2 53.72 -5.59 -5.49
N THR A 3 53.45 -4.32 -5.17
CA THR A 3 52.25 -3.91 -4.40
C THR A 3 51.26 -3.08 -5.22
N ILE A 4 51.56 -2.84 -6.50
CA ILE A 4 50.75 -1.95 -7.37
C ILE A 4 49.58 -2.71 -8.03
N ASN A 5 49.59 -4.05 -8.07
CA ASN A 5 48.62 -4.81 -8.89
C ASN A 5 47.33 -5.25 -8.17
N SER A 6 47.24 -5.15 -6.84
CA SER A 6 46.04 -5.60 -6.09
C SER A 6 44.98 -4.49 -5.96
N VAL A 7 45.41 -3.23 -5.89
CA VAL A 7 44.51 -2.07 -5.70
C VAL A 7 43.72 -1.72 -6.97
N HIS A 8 44.30 -1.97 -8.15
CA HIS A 8 43.64 -1.72 -9.44
C HIS A 8 42.55 -2.75 -9.79
N PHE A 9 42.71 -4.01 -9.36
CA PHE A 9 41.68 -5.05 -9.56
C PHE A 9 40.43 -4.81 -8.71
N LEU A 10 40.62 -4.31 -7.48
CA LEU A 10 39.52 -3.97 -6.57
C LEU A 10 38.74 -2.73 -7.03
N THR A 11 39.41 -1.72 -7.61
CA THR A 11 38.73 -0.53 -8.13
C THR A 11 37.92 -0.82 -9.40
N LEU A 12 38.40 -1.69 -10.30
CA LEU A 12 37.64 -2.09 -11.48
C LEU A 12 36.39 -2.92 -11.14
N PHE A 13 36.44 -3.78 -10.10
CA PHE A 13 35.26 -4.54 -9.66
C PHE A 13 34.16 -3.67 -9.03
N VAL A 14 34.55 -2.59 -8.35
CA VAL A 14 33.59 -1.62 -7.78
C VAL A 14 32.91 -0.80 -8.89
N ILE A 15 33.61 -0.50 -9.99
CA ILE A 15 33.04 0.30 -11.11
C ILE A 15 32.09 -0.55 -11.99
N VAL A 16 32.34 -1.85 -12.14
CA VAL A 16 31.48 -2.75 -12.94
C VAL A 16 30.21 -3.19 -12.19
N THR A 17 30.19 -3.13 -10.85
CA THR A 17 28.98 -3.46 -10.07
C THR A 17 28.01 -2.29 -9.89
N THR A 18 28.46 -1.04 -10.08
CA THR A 18 27.57 0.13 -10.08
C THR A 18 26.84 0.37 -11.39
N SER A 19 27.20 -0.33 -12.47
CA SER A 19 26.70 -0.06 -13.83
C SER A 19 25.57 -0.99 -14.33
N MET A 20 25.08 -1.92 -13.50
CA MET A 20 23.92 -2.78 -13.86
C MET A 20 22.62 -2.45 -13.11
N PHE A 21 22.54 -1.30 -12.41
CA PHE A 21 21.30 -0.87 -11.76
C PHE A 21 20.43 0.06 -12.60
N THR A 22 20.81 0.40 -13.83
CA THR A 22 20.00 1.28 -14.68
C THR A 22 19.92 0.79 -16.11
N VAL A 23 19.20 -0.32 -16.33
CA VAL A 23 18.59 -0.58 -17.63
C VAL A 23 17.13 -0.98 -17.42
N THR A 24 16.25 -0.05 -17.82
CA THR A 24 14.85 -0.21 -18.21
C THR A 24 13.84 -0.78 -17.20
N MET A 25 13.22 0.14 -16.45
CA MET A 25 11.79 0.04 -16.10
C MET A 25 11.04 1.20 -16.76
N ALA A 26 10.88 1.14 -18.08
CA ALA A 26 9.86 1.92 -18.75
C ALA A 26 8.51 1.23 -18.52
N ASN A 27 7.81 1.61 -17.45
CA ASN A 27 6.35 1.57 -17.45
C ASN A 27 5.86 2.87 -16.79
N LYS A 28 5.11 3.67 -17.53
CA LYS A 28 5.05 5.13 -17.36
C LYS A 28 4.01 5.62 -16.36
N ASP A 29 3.24 4.76 -15.70
CA ASP A 29 2.08 5.23 -14.91
C ASP A 29 2.01 4.71 -13.45
N TRP A 30 3.15 4.55 -12.77
CA TRP A 30 3.16 4.27 -11.32
C TRP A 30 3.99 5.30 -10.57
N PRO A 31 3.42 6.07 -9.60
CA PRO A 31 4.22 6.95 -8.77
C PRO A 31 5.12 6.08 -7.89
N SER A 32 6.41 6.10 -8.20
CA SER A 32 7.46 5.48 -7.42
C SER A 32 7.43 6.00 -5.98
N PHE A 33 6.96 5.17 -5.04
CA PHE A 33 7.09 5.40 -3.59
C PHE A 33 8.55 5.51 -3.12
N ALA A 34 9.52 5.28 -4.00
CA ALA A 34 10.94 5.52 -3.75
C ALA A 34 11.30 7.02 -3.69
N ASN A 35 10.47 7.91 -4.26
CA ASN A 35 10.65 9.37 -4.24
C ASN A 35 9.56 10.08 -3.43
N PHE A 36 9.07 9.47 -2.35
CA PHE A 36 8.13 10.15 -1.44
C PHE A 36 8.86 11.28 -0.71
N ASN A 37 8.78 12.50 -1.26
CA ASN A 37 9.37 13.69 -0.66
C ASN A 37 8.46 14.21 0.46
N TYR A 38 8.78 13.84 1.69
CA TYR A 38 8.05 14.20 2.91
C TYR A 38 7.80 15.71 3.05
N THR A 39 8.71 16.56 2.56
CA THR A 39 8.59 18.02 2.66
C THR A 39 7.58 18.64 1.69
N ASP A 40 7.34 18.05 0.52
CA ASP A 40 6.35 18.54 -0.46
C ASP A 40 4.91 18.21 -0.06
N TRP A 41 4.75 17.15 0.74
CA TRP A 41 3.45 16.77 1.27
C TRP A 41 3.10 17.56 2.54
N TRP A 42 4.07 17.83 3.43
CA TRP A 42 3.83 18.69 4.58
C TRP A 42 3.54 20.16 4.26
N SER A 43 4.13 20.71 3.19
CA SER A 43 3.85 22.07 2.76
C SER A 43 2.39 22.28 2.31
N ARG A 44 1.67 21.21 1.92
CA ARG A 44 0.25 21.26 1.50
C ARG A 44 -0.74 21.24 2.66
N PHE A 45 -0.36 20.76 3.84
CA PHE A 45 -1.26 20.55 4.99
C PHE A 45 -0.77 21.18 6.30
N GLY A 46 0.42 21.77 6.31
CA GLY A 46 1.11 22.20 7.51
C GLY A 46 1.31 23.70 7.59
N ASN A 47 0.24 24.51 7.57
CA ASN A 47 0.25 25.81 8.25
C ASN A 47 -1.14 26.42 8.33
N HIS A 48 -1.74 26.49 9.52
CA HIS A 48 -2.60 27.61 9.92
C HIS A 48 -2.78 27.58 11.44
N ASN A 49 -2.17 28.57 12.12
CA ASN A 49 -2.34 28.80 13.54
C ASN A 49 -3.72 29.41 13.79
N TYR A 50 -4.60 28.66 14.45
CA TYR A 50 -5.61 29.25 15.32
C TYR A 50 -5.99 28.25 16.41
N GLN A 51 -6.06 28.74 17.64
CA GLN A 51 -6.48 28.00 18.83
C GLN A 51 -7.87 27.38 18.61
N ILE A 52 -8.20 26.25 19.28
CA ILE A 52 -9.51 25.93 19.90
C ILE A 52 -9.65 24.41 20.18
N ASN A 53 -10.08 24.12 21.41
CA ASN A 53 -10.81 22.98 22.01
C ASN A 53 -10.61 21.52 21.54
N LYS A 54 -10.18 20.70 22.52
CA LYS A 54 -9.83 19.27 22.48
C LYS A 54 -11.06 18.35 22.31
N THR A 55 -11.47 18.07 21.08
CA THR A 55 -12.32 16.90 20.76
C THR A 55 -11.43 15.67 20.54
N GLN A 56 -11.72 14.59 21.27
CA GLN A 56 -11.02 13.31 21.16
C GLN A 56 -11.18 12.78 19.73
N GLN A 57 -10.07 12.58 19.05
CA GLN A 57 -10.03 12.35 17.62
C GLN A 57 -10.42 10.89 17.31
N GLU A 58 -11.66 10.67 16.86
CA GLU A 58 -12.25 9.34 16.71
C GLU A 58 -11.64 8.56 15.52
N SER A 59 -11.46 7.25 15.71
CA SER A 59 -11.03 6.30 14.68
C SER A 59 -12.13 6.06 13.66
N ASN A 60 -11.80 6.10 12.36
CA ASN A 60 -12.81 5.96 11.31
C ASN A 60 -12.92 4.51 10.81
N ASN A 61 -14.13 4.10 10.44
CA ASN A 61 -14.36 2.90 9.63
C ASN A 61 -14.37 3.29 8.15
N ILE A 62 -13.39 2.80 7.38
CA ILE A 62 -13.17 3.16 5.98
C ILE A 62 -13.49 1.96 5.10
N ILE A 63 -14.55 2.04 4.31
CA ILE A 63 -14.90 0.98 3.35
C ILE A 63 -13.92 1.03 2.18
N VAL A 64 -13.18 -0.06 1.97
CA VAL A 64 -12.19 -0.17 0.90
C VAL A 64 -12.91 -0.16 -0.45
N GLY A 65 -12.55 0.80 -1.31
CA GLY A 65 -13.23 1.04 -2.60
C GLY A 65 -14.50 1.89 -2.51
N GLY A 66 -14.91 2.34 -1.31
CA GLY A 66 -16.14 3.11 -1.14
C GLY A 66 -17.36 2.37 -1.67
N SER A 67 -18.12 3.00 -2.58
CA SER A 67 -19.30 2.38 -3.21
C SER A 67 -18.96 1.23 -4.15
N GLN A 68 -17.71 1.12 -4.64
CA GLN A 68 -17.28 0.01 -5.48
C GLN A 68 -17.00 -1.25 -4.65
N ASN A 69 -16.76 -1.11 -3.34
CA ASN A 69 -16.33 -2.20 -2.47
C ASN A 69 -15.05 -2.90 -3.00
N TRP A 70 -14.80 -4.15 -2.61
CA TRP A 70 -13.62 -4.94 -2.98
C TRP A 70 -13.93 -5.93 -4.11
N HIS A 71 -13.59 -5.62 -5.36
CA HIS A 71 -13.87 -6.44 -6.53
C HIS A 71 -12.81 -6.30 -7.64
N PHE A 72 -12.89 -7.19 -8.63
CA PHE A 72 -11.98 -7.23 -9.77
C PHE A 72 -12.19 -6.04 -10.71
N GLY A 73 -11.08 -5.44 -11.17
CA GLY A 73 -11.08 -4.43 -12.23
C GLY A 73 -11.16 -2.99 -11.74
N TYR A 74 -11.12 -2.75 -10.43
CA TYR A 74 -11.09 -1.41 -9.85
C TYR A 74 -9.69 -1.00 -9.41
N ASN A 75 -9.33 0.27 -9.63
CA ASN A 75 -8.01 0.78 -9.28
C ASN A 75 -7.96 1.23 -7.82
N TYR A 76 -7.59 0.31 -6.93
CA TYR A 76 -7.48 0.62 -5.50
C TYR A 76 -6.29 1.53 -5.15
N SER A 77 -5.30 1.65 -6.03
CA SER A 77 -4.16 2.54 -5.79
C SER A 77 -4.58 4.00 -5.98
N ASP A 78 -5.33 4.29 -7.04
CA ASP A 78 -5.96 5.61 -7.24
C ASP A 78 -6.97 5.93 -6.12
N TRP A 79 -7.80 4.94 -5.75
CA TRP A 79 -8.72 5.09 -4.60
C TRP A 79 -7.97 5.45 -3.31
N ALA A 80 -6.89 4.72 -2.97
CA ALA A 80 -6.14 4.97 -1.75
C ALA A 80 -5.50 6.36 -1.73
N ILE A 81 -4.98 6.83 -2.88
CA ILE A 81 -4.42 8.18 -3.01
C ILE A 81 -5.49 9.25 -2.77
N LYS A 82 -6.68 9.08 -3.36
CA LYS A 82 -7.78 10.05 -3.27
C LYS A 82 -8.49 10.08 -1.91
N ASN A 83 -8.48 8.96 -1.18
CA ASN A 83 -9.20 8.81 0.08
C ASN A 83 -8.29 8.93 1.32
N GLY A 84 -6.99 9.14 1.12
CA GLY A 84 -6.08 9.48 2.21
C GLY A 84 -6.30 10.92 2.71
N PRO A 85 -5.71 11.29 3.87
CA PRO A 85 -4.81 10.48 4.69
C PRO A 85 -5.54 9.40 5.51
N PHE A 86 -4.86 8.28 5.72
CA PHE A 86 -5.28 7.22 6.66
C PHE A 86 -4.55 7.40 7.98
N TYR A 87 -5.20 7.08 9.09
CA TYR A 87 -4.64 7.27 10.42
C TYR A 87 -4.48 5.98 11.21
N LEU A 88 -3.63 6.02 12.22
CA LEU A 88 -3.52 4.94 13.18
C LEU A 88 -4.87 4.71 13.87
N ASN A 89 -5.19 3.43 14.06
CA ASN A 89 -6.45 2.93 14.58
C ASN A 89 -7.67 3.11 13.68
N ASP A 90 -7.53 3.71 12.50
CA ASP A 90 -8.57 3.57 11.48
C ASP A 90 -8.75 2.08 11.13
N THR A 91 -9.99 1.72 10.82
CA THR A 91 -10.37 0.36 10.45
C THR A 91 -10.73 0.32 8.98
N LEU A 92 -9.97 -0.45 8.21
CA LEU A 92 -10.33 -0.79 6.83
C LEU A 92 -11.42 -1.87 6.85
N VAL A 93 -12.49 -1.64 6.10
CA VAL A 93 -13.60 -2.58 5.96
C VAL A 93 -13.63 -3.09 4.52
N PHE A 94 -13.30 -4.35 4.35
CA PHE A 94 -13.31 -5.04 3.05
C PHE A 94 -14.67 -5.73 2.88
N LYS A 95 -15.48 -5.21 1.95
CA LYS A 95 -16.77 -5.79 1.59
C LYS A 95 -16.69 -6.46 0.24
N TYR A 96 -17.13 -7.71 0.13
CA TYR A 96 -17.15 -8.46 -1.12
C TYR A 96 -18.13 -9.63 -1.03
N ASP A 97 -18.68 -10.01 -2.17
CA ASP A 97 -19.67 -11.07 -2.25
C ASP A 97 -19.09 -12.44 -1.94
N ALA A 98 -19.92 -13.32 -1.38
CA ALA A 98 -19.59 -14.73 -1.29
C ALA A 98 -19.44 -15.33 -2.69
N PRO A 99 -18.60 -16.37 -2.84
CA PRO A 99 -18.51 -17.11 -4.10
C PRO A 99 -19.88 -17.66 -4.49
N ASN A 100 -20.27 -17.44 -5.74
CA ASN A 100 -21.48 -18.01 -6.34
C ASN A 100 -21.17 -18.44 -7.78
N ALA A 101 -22.09 -19.11 -8.46
CA ALA A 101 -21.94 -19.60 -9.83
C ALA A 101 -21.49 -18.51 -10.84
N THR A 102 -21.79 -17.24 -10.54
CA THR A 102 -21.49 -16.09 -11.40
C THR A 102 -20.49 -15.11 -10.77
N SER A 103 -20.14 -15.26 -9.49
CA SER A 103 -19.24 -14.33 -8.78
C SER A 103 -17.91 -15.00 -8.50
N PHE A 104 -16.82 -14.36 -8.92
CA PHE A 104 -15.49 -14.85 -8.59
C PHE A 104 -15.24 -14.70 -7.09
N PRO A 105 -14.63 -15.70 -6.42
CA PRO A 105 -14.22 -15.54 -5.04
C PRO A 105 -13.28 -14.35 -4.91
N HIS A 106 -13.29 -13.71 -3.74
CA HIS A 106 -12.36 -12.65 -3.36
C HIS A 106 -11.80 -12.94 -1.97
N SER A 107 -10.55 -12.59 -1.76
CA SER A 107 -9.86 -12.73 -0.47
C SER A 107 -9.06 -11.47 -0.19
N VAL A 108 -8.56 -11.36 1.03
CA VAL A 108 -7.65 -10.28 1.42
C VAL A 108 -6.36 -10.90 1.91
N TYR A 109 -5.27 -10.56 1.23
CA TYR A 109 -3.90 -10.94 1.56
C TYR A 109 -3.11 -9.71 1.97
N MET A 110 -2.21 -9.89 2.94
CA MET A 110 -1.28 -8.85 3.38
C MET A 110 0.16 -9.32 3.18
N TYR A 111 0.97 -8.47 2.55
CA TYR A 111 2.39 -8.75 2.29
C TYR A 111 3.27 -8.11 3.37
N SER A 112 4.38 -8.76 3.68
CA SER A 112 5.42 -8.20 4.55
C SER A 112 6.41 -7.31 3.81
N SER A 113 6.54 -7.49 2.48
CA SER A 113 7.52 -6.76 1.66
C SER A 113 6.90 -6.12 0.43
N TRP A 114 7.40 -4.93 0.10
CA TRP A 114 7.06 -4.21 -1.13
C TRP A 114 7.35 -5.04 -2.39
N LYS A 115 8.48 -5.76 -2.43
CA LYS A 115 8.89 -6.57 -3.58
C LYS A 115 7.90 -7.70 -3.85
N SER A 116 7.44 -8.41 -2.83
CA SER A 116 6.44 -9.47 -2.99
C SER A 116 5.07 -8.92 -3.37
N PHE A 117 4.68 -7.78 -2.80
CA PHE A 117 3.45 -7.08 -3.15
C PHE A 117 3.41 -6.67 -4.62
N MET A 118 4.48 -6.02 -5.11
CA MET A 118 4.55 -5.57 -6.51
C MET A 118 4.50 -6.74 -7.51
N LYS A 119 5.09 -7.87 -7.15
CA LYS A 119 5.05 -9.10 -7.96
C LYS A 119 3.78 -9.93 -7.78
N CYS A 120 2.87 -9.52 -6.89
CA CYS A 120 1.71 -10.32 -6.50
C CYS A 120 2.11 -11.76 -6.09
N ASP A 121 3.25 -11.92 -5.40
CA ASP A 121 3.77 -13.22 -4.93
C ASP A 121 2.96 -13.68 -3.70
N VAL A 122 1.74 -14.17 -3.95
CA VAL A 122 0.75 -14.54 -2.92
C VAL A 122 1.27 -15.62 -1.96
N LYS A 123 2.22 -16.45 -2.40
CA LYS A 123 2.89 -17.45 -1.55
C LYS A 123 3.68 -16.84 -0.39
N LYS A 124 4.09 -15.57 -0.54
CA LYS A 124 4.79 -14.79 0.50
C LYS A 124 3.88 -13.81 1.23
N ALA A 125 2.58 -13.86 0.96
CA ALA A 125 1.59 -13.07 1.64
C ALA A 125 0.80 -13.93 2.63
N LYS A 126 0.28 -13.28 3.67
CA LYS A 126 -0.62 -13.91 4.63
C LYS A 126 -2.06 -13.64 4.19
N MET A 127 -2.86 -14.68 3.99
CA MET A 127 -4.32 -14.50 3.90
C MET A 127 -4.82 -14.00 5.25
N ILE A 128 -5.46 -12.84 5.26
CA ILE A 128 -6.07 -12.25 6.46
C ILE A 128 -7.60 -12.31 6.42
N ALA A 129 -8.19 -12.51 5.24
CA ALA A 129 -9.61 -12.79 5.07
C ALA A 129 -9.86 -13.77 3.91
N ASN A 130 -10.70 -14.76 4.15
CA ASN A 130 -11.13 -15.76 3.17
C ASN A 130 -12.38 -15.29 2.39
N HIS A 131 -12.92 -16.15 1.53
CA HIS A 131 -13.99 -15.80 0.60
C HIS A 131 -15.34 -15.44 1.24
N THR A 132 -15.58 -15.85 2.47
CA THR A 132 -16.87 -15.62 3.14
C THR A 132 -16.79 -14.49 4.16
N GLN A 133 -15.60 -14.03 4.54
CA GLN A 133 -15.43 -13.02 5.57
C GLN A 133 -15.73 -11.59 5.09
N GLY A 134 -15.85 -11.36 3.78
CA GLY A 134 -16.20 -10.06 3.20
C GLY A 134 -17.69 -9.76 3.11
N VAL A 135 -18.56 -10.73 3.42
CA VAL A 135 -20.00 -10.56 3.31
C VAL A 135 -20.58 -9.74 4.48
N GLY A 136 -21.79 -9.22 4.30
CA GLY A 136 -22.52 -8.50 5.36
C GLY A 136 -21.79 -7.23 5.81
N GLU A 137 -21.36 -7.22 7.07
CA GLU A 137 -20.57 -6.12 7.67
C GLU A 137 -19.14 -6.00 7.11
N GLY A 138 -18.66 -7.03 6.41
CA GLY A 138 -17.33 -7.08 5.82
C GLY A 138 -16.22 -7.45 6.80
N PHE A 139 -15.05 -7.75 6.24
CA PHE A 139 -13.85 -8.05 7.02
C PHE A 139 -13.20 -6.75 7.49
N LYS A 140 -12.93 -6.64 8.79
CA LYS A 140 -12.37 -5.44 9.42
C LYS A 140 -10.89 -5.63 9.75
N PHE A 141 -10.06 -4.66 9.35
CA PHE A 141 -8.63 -4.63 9.63
C PHE A 141 -8.21 -3.30 10.23
N VAL A 142 -7.66 -3.31 11.44
CA VAL A 142 -7.25 -2.10 12.16
C VAL A 142 -5.80 -1.74 11.82
N LEU A 143 -5.56 -0.47 11.47
CA LEU A 143 -4.24 0.10 11.20
C LEU A 143 -3.52 0.46 12.50
N ASN A 144 -3.10 -0.55 13.26
CA ASN A 144 -2.59 -0.37 14.63
C ASN A 144 -1.08 -0.11 14.76
N LYS A 145 -0.35 -0.08 13.64
CA LYS A 145 1.11 0.16 13.62
C LYS A 145 1.48 1.21 12.58
N TRP A 146 2.43 2.06 12.92
CA TRP A 146 3.04 3.03 12.01
C TRP A 146 4.07 2.32 11.12
N LYS A 147 3.57 1.72 10.05
CA LYS A 147 4.35 1.00 9.03
C LYS A 147 3.54 0.91 7.73
N PRO A 148 4.16 0.65 6.58
CA PRO A 148 3.39 0.42 5.37
C PRO A 148 2.58 -0.89 5.47
N TYR A 149 1.38 -0.86 4.92
CA TYR A 149 0.53 -2.02 4.70
C TYR A 149 0.33 -2.23 3.21
N TYR A 150 0.41 -3.49 2.79
CA TYR A 150 0.33 -3.90 1.40
C TYR A 150 -0.78 -4.93 1.28
N PHE A 151 -1.90 -4.58 0.69
CA PHE A 151 -3.08 -5.45 0.59
C PHE A 151 -3.34 -5.84 -0.86
N SER A 152 -3.72 -7.09 -1.09
CA SER A 152 -4.22 -7.52 -2.40
C SER A 152 -5.24 -8.65 -2.30
N CYS A 153 -5.86 -8.97 -3.44
CA CYS A 153 -6.65 -10.17 -3.60
C CYS A 153 -5.74 -11.30 -4.08
N GLY A 154 -5.74 -12.41 -3.33
CA GLY A 154 -4.85 -13.55 -3.61
C GLY A 154 -5.41 -14.53 -4.64
N GLU A 155 -6.64 -14.31 -5.10
CA GLU A 155 -7.36 -15.24 -5.94
C GLU A 155 -6.69 -15.47 -7.29
N LYS A 156 -6.88 -16.71 -7.78
CA LYS A 156 -6.27 -17.21 -9.01
C LYS A 156 -4.73 -16.99 -9.01
N ASN A 157 -4.08 -17.32 -7.89
CA ASN A 157 -2.63 -17.23 -7.69
C ASN A 157 -2.07 -15.83 -8.00
N GLY A 158 -2.77 -14.78 -7.54
CA GLY A 158 -2.36 -13.39 -7.70
C GLY A 158 -2.80 -12.73 -9.02
N LEU A 159 -3.60 -13.39 -9.86
CA LEU A 159 -4.14 -12.78 -11.09
C LEU A 159 -5.05 -11.59 -10.75
N HIS A 160 -5.88 -11.70 -9.70
CA HIS A 160 -6.72 -10.59 -9.25
C HIS A 160 -5.89 -9.38 -8.79
N CYS A 161 -4.76 -9.62 -8.13
CA CYS A 161 -3.80 -8.59 -7.74
C CYS A 161 -3.13 -7.93 -8.96
N ASN A 162 -2.70 -8.72 -9.95
CA ASN A 162 -1.88 -8.21 -11.06
C ASN A 162 -2.71 -7.62 -12.20
N ILE A 163 -3.65 -8.39 -12.73
CA ILE A 163 -4.51 -8.00 -13.86
C ILE A 163 -5.75 -7.27 -13.36
N GLY A 164 -6.36 -7.78 -12.28
CA GLY A 164 -7.58 -7.20 -11.71
C GLY A 164 -7.36 -5.90 -10.95
N GLN A 165 -6.11 -5.44 -10.81
CA GLN A 165 -5.72 -4.25 -10.03
C GLN A 165 -6.23 -4.26 -8.58
N MET A 166 -6.59 -5.43 -8.05
CA MET A 166 -7.07 -5.61 -6.67
C MET A 166 -5.92 -5.57 -5.69
N LYS A 167 -5.25 -4.42 -5.61
CA LYS A 167 -4.11 -4.18 -4.73
C LYS A 167 -3.95 -2.70 -4.41
N PHE A 168 -3.52 -2.41 -3.20
CA PHE A 168 -3.15 -1.05 -2.79
C PHE A 168 -2.19 -1.09 -1.60
N SER A 169 -1.54 0.04 -1.37
CA SER A 169 -0.65 0.25 -0.24
C SER A 169 -0.98 1.53 0.48
N ILE A 170 -0.91 1.51 1.81
CA ILE A 170 -1.09 2.70 2.64
C ILE A 170 -0.07 2.75 3.75
N MET A 171 0.25 3.96 4.21
CA MET A 171 1.04 4.23 5.41
C MET A 171 0.12 5.03 6.34
N PRO A 172 -0.45 4.43 7.40
CA PRO A 172 -1.25 5.18 8.35
C PRO A 172 -0.37 6.19 9.07
N MET A 173 -0.98 7.30 9.43
CA MET A 173 -0.32 8.43 10.05
C MET A 173 -0.80 8.66 11.46
N PHE A 174 0.00 9.40 12.23
CA PHE A 174 -0.52 9.97 13.46
C PHE A 174 -1.58 11.01 13.10
N ARG A 175 -2.72 10.91 13.77
CA ARG A 175 -3.83 11.82 13.56
C ARG A 175 -3.40 13.21 14.08
N PRO A 176 -3.49 14.29 13.28
CA PRO A 176 -3.05 15.60 13.69
C PRO A 176 -3.83 16.02 14.92
N PHE A 177 -3.20 16.57 15.95
CA PHE A 177 -3.92 16.98 17.17
C PHE A 177 -4.95 18.10 16.96
N TRP A 178 -5.15 18.57 15.72
CA TRP A 178 -6.09 19.60 15.32
C TRP A 178 -7.23 18.97 14.48
N PRO A 179 -8.50 19.31 14.76
CA PRO A 179 -9.61 18.85 13.93
C PRO A 179 -9.50 19.46 12.52
N SER A 180 -9.63 18.62 11.50
CA SER A 180 -9.82 19.06 10.11
C SER A 180 -11.20 19.71 10.00
N SER A 181 -11.24 20.95 9.50
CA SER A 181 -12.46 21.71 9.25
C SER A 181 -13.43 20.95 8.31
N PRO A 182 -14.76 21.17 8.43
CA PRO A 182 -15.76 20.66 7.48
C PRO A 182 -15.54 21.13 6.04
#